data_AF-A0A6G1SH61-F1
#
_entry.id   AF-A0A6G1SH61-F1
#
_cell.length_a   1.000
_cell.length_b   1.000
_cell.length_c   1.000
_cell.angle_alpha   90.00
_cell.angle_beta   90.00
_cell.angle_gamma   90.00
#
_symmetry.space_group_name_H-M   'P 1'
#
loop_
_entity.id
_entity.type
_entity.pdbx_description
1 polymer ?
#
loop_
_entity_poly.entity_id
_entity_poly.type
_entity_poly.pdbx_seq_one_letter_code
_entity_poly.pdbx_strand_id
1 'polypeptide(L)'
;RTPRRLEELRERLRETDPGHADLFEDESFYLTFLRARKFNVEKTVKLVRRYWEMRRRYPDVCRFAAASKHRRFHDTKAITVLQDRNHFEAPVIVVKIDYF
;
A
#
# COMPACT_ATOMS: atom_id res chain seq x y z
N ARG A 1 9.20 13.17 -16.68
CA ARG A 1 9.35 13.56 -15.24
C ARG A 1 9.21 12.36 -14.30
N THR A 2 8.17 11.52 -14.47
CA THR A 2 7.93 10.29 -13.69
C THR A 2 9.09 9.28 -13.65
N PRO A 3 9.77 8.91 -14.76
CA PRO A 3 10.84 7.91 -14.73
C PRO A 3 12.04 8.33 -13.87
N ARG A 4 12.49 9.59 -13.99
CA ARG A 4 13.60 10.13 -13.18
C ARG A 4 13.37 10.04 -11.67
N ARG A 5 12.14 10.29 -11.20
CA ARG A 5 11.81 10.23 -9.77
C ARG A 5 11.73 8.80 -9.25
N LEU A 6 11.38 7.85 -10.12
CA LEU A 6 11.36 6.43 -9.81
C LEU A 6 12.77 5.87 -9.68
N GLU A 7 13.67 6.23 -10.61
CA GLU A 7 15.08 5.89 -10.55
C GLU A 7 15.75 6.46 -9.29
N GLU A 8 15.54 7.75 -9.02
CA GLU A 8 16.05 8.42 -7.81
C GLU A 8 15.56 7.72 -6.52
N LEU A 9 14.29 7.30 -6.47
CA LEU A 9 13.76 6.54 -5.35
C LEU A 9 14.44 5.17 -5.20
N ARG A 10 14.64 4.43 -6.29
CA ARG A 10 15.28 3.12 -6.28
C ARG A 10 16.72 3.21 -5.79
N GLU A 11 17.48 4.17 -6.28
CA GLU A 11 18.84 4.45 -5.84
C GLU A 11 18.89 4.73 -4.32
N ARG A 12 18.04 5.65 -3.84
CA ARG A 12 17.96 5.97 -2.42
C ARG A 12 17.56 4.78 -1.56
N LEU A 13 16.66 3.92 -2.04
CA LEU A 13 16.29 2.70 -1.32
C LEU A 13 17.45 1.70 -1.24
N ARG A 14 18.23 1.53 -2.31
CA ARG A 14 19.45 0.68 -2.30
C ARG A 14 20.47 1.15 -1.27
N GLU A 15 20.70 2.46 -1.20
CA GLU A 15 21.62 3.06 -0.22
C GLU A 15 21.15 2.83 1.23
N THR A 16 19.85 2.95 1.46
CA THR A 16 19.31 2.98 2.83
C THR A 16 19.04 1.59 3.40
N ASP A 17 18.69 0.64 2.54
CA ASP A 17 18.36 -0.73 2.93
C ASP A 17 18.46 -1.68 1.70
N PRO A 18 19.64 -2.28 1.46
CA PRO A 18 19.91 -3.06 0.24
C PRO A 18 18.93 -4.20 0.02
N GLY A 19 18.42 -4.79 1.11
CA GLY A 19 17.48 -5.90 1.05
C GLY A 19 16.08 -5.53 0.55
N HIS A 20 15.76 -4.25 0.35
CA HIS A 20 14.43 -3.80 -0.10
C HIS A 20 14.35 -3.45 -1.58
N ALA A 21 15.45 -2.99 -2.17
CA ALA A 21 15.45 -2.54 -3.55
C ALA A 21 15.24 -3.69 -4.54
N ASP A 22 15.66 -4.90 -4.17
CA ASP A 22 15.58 -6.09 -5.00
C ASP A 22 14.27 -6.88 -4.79
N LEU A 23 13.41 -6.47 -3.84
CA LEU A 23 12.17 -7.20 -3.54
C LEU A 23 11.09 -7.03 -4.61
N PHE A 24 11.11 -5.94 -5.38
CA PHE A 24 10.08 -5.65 -6.39
C PHE A 24 10.65 -4.88 -7.58
N GLU A 25 10.60 -5.48 -8.76
CA GLU A 25 10.91 -4.81 -10.04
C GLU A 25 9.71 -4.01 -10.59
N ASP A 26 8.51 -4.21 -10.03
CA ASP A 26 7.28 -3.59 -10.53
C ASP A 26 7.27 -2.07 -10.26
N GLU A 27 7.36 -1.31 -11.34
CA GLU A 27 7.30 0.16 -11.30
C GLU A 27 5.98 0.66 -10.69
N SER A 28 4.87 -0.05 -10.94
CA SER A 28 3.54 0.35 -10.49
C SER A 28 3.44 0.38 -8.96
N PHE A 29 4.17 -0.50 -8.28
CA PHE A 29 4.29 -0.52 -6.82
C PHE A 29 4.89 0.78 -6.31
N TYR A 30 6.10 1.13 -6.75
CA TYR A 30 6.79 2.34 -6.31
C TYR A 30 6.08 3.63 -6.75
N LEU A 31 5.44 3.62 -7.92
CA LEU A 31 4.63 4.76 -8.39
C LEU A 31 3.46 5.05 -7.45
N THR A 32 2.90 4.03 -6.79
CA THR A 32 1.82 4.22 -5.81
C THR A 32 2.31 5.06 -4.62
N PHE A 33 3.51 4.77 -4.09
CA PHE A 33 4.09 5.55 -3.00
C PHE A 33 4.49 6.96 -3.43
N LEU A 34 5.07 7.11 -4.63
CA LEU A 34 5.42 8.41 -5.19
C LEU A 34 4.18 9.29 -5.35
N ARG A 35 3.09 8.77 -5.93
CA ARG A 35 1.82 9.50 -6.06
C ARG A 35 1.29 9.96 -4.71
N ALA A 36 1.31 9.07 -3.70
CA ALA A 36 0.87 9.38 -2.34
C ALA A 36 1.70 10.49 -1.65
N ARG A 37 2.89 10.82 -2.18
CA ARG A 37 3.77 11.89 -1.68
C ARG A 37 4.05 12.97 -2.71
N LYS A 38 3.19 13.11 -3.73
CA LYS A 38 3.34 14.11 -4.81
C LYS A 38 4.74 14.09 -5.44
N PHE A 39 5.30 12.89 -5.62
CA PHE A 39 6.64 12.63 -6.17
C PHE A 39 7.81 13.20 -5.35
N ASN A 40 7.61 13.51 -4.06
CA ASN A 40 8.70 13.85 -3.15
C ASN A 40 9.46 12.58 -2.74
N VAL A 41 10.67 12.40 -3.26
CA VAL A 41 11.47 11.17 -3.07
C VAL A 41 11.80 10.93 -1.60
N GLU A 42 12.27 11.94 -0.86
CA GLU A 42 12.66 11.77 0.55
C GLU A 42 11.51 11.29 1.45
N LYS A 43 10.33 11.89 1.29
CA LYS A 43 9.12 11.46 2.00
C LYS A 43 8.66 10.06 1.56
N THR A 44 8.92 9.72 0.30
CA THR A 44 8.58 8.40 -0.26
C THR A 44 9.47 7.31 0.32
N VAL A 45 10.78 7.52 0.42
CA VAL A 45 11.72 6.59 1.08
C VAL A 45 11.26 6.28 2.51
N LYS A 46 10.90 7.32 3.29
CA LYS A 46 10.39 7.15 4.66
C LYS A 46 9.10 6.32 4.69
N LEU A 47 8.20 6.52 3.73
CA LEU A 47 6.94 5.77 3.64
C LEU A 47 7.16 4.30 3.27
N VAL A 48 8.01 4.03 2.28
CA VAL A 48 8.35 2.65 1.85
C VAL A 48 8.98 1.88 3.02
N ARG A 49 9.93 2.48 3.75
CA ARG A 49 10.54 1.83 4.92
C ARG A 49 9.51 1.46 5.99
N ARG A 50 8.59 2.38 6.32
CA ARG A 50 7.50 2.12 7.29
C ARG A 50 6.55 1.03 6.82
N TYR A 51 6.22 0.99 5.53
CA TYR A 51 5.39 -0.06 4.96
C TYR A 51 6.00 -1.45 5.20
N TRP A 52 7.31 -1.58 4.96
CA TRP A 52 8.01 -2.85 5.17
C TRP A 52 8.24 -3.21 6.62
N GLU A 53 8.50 -2.22 7.47
CA GLU A 53 8.53 -2.41 8.92
C GLU A 53 7.19 -2.94 9.43
N MET A 54 6.06 -2.37 8.98
CA MET A 54 4.72 -2.86 9.31
C MET A 54 4.53 -4.31 8.87
N ARG A 55 4.93 -4.67 7.65
CA ARG A 55 4.82 -6.06 7.14
C ARG A 55 5.65 -7.06 7.94
N ARG A 56 6.84 -6.67 8.39
CA ARG A 56 7.69 -7.52 9.24
C ARG A 56 7.15 -7.64 10.66
N ARG A 57 6.62 -6.55 11.20
CA ARG A 57 6.15 -6.46 12.58
C ARG A 57 4.80 -7.16 12.79
N TYR A 58 3.93 -7.13 11.79
CA TYR A 58 2.59 -7.70 11.85
C TYR A 58 2.33 -8.62 10.65
N PRO A 59 3.08 -9.72 10.52
CA PRO A 59 2.98 -10.61 9.36
C PRO A 59 1.63 -11.31 9.28
N ASP A 60 0.97 -11.55 10.41
CA ASP A 60 -0.38 -12.10 10.54
C ASP A 60 -1.47 -11.17 9.97
N VAL A 61 -1.33 -9.86 10.18
CA VAL A 61 -2.26 -8.85 9.63
C VAL A 61 -1.95 -8.57 8.16
N CYS A 62 -0.68 -8.49 7.79
CA CYS A 62 -0.24 -8.05 6.47
C CYS A 62 -0.14 -9.18 5.43
N ARG A 63 -0.14 -10.45 5.87
CA ARG A 63 -0.29 -11.59 4.98
C ARG A 63 -1.76 -11.72 4.68
N PHE A 64 -2.21 -11.00 3.65
CA PHE A 64 -3.53 -11.20 3.08
C PHE A 64 -3.67 -12.68 2.72
N ALA A 65 -4.44 -13.40 3.51
CA ALA A 65 -4.82 -14.74 3.17
C ALA A 65 -5.64 -14.65 1.88
N ALA A 66 -5.60 -15.68 1.03
CA ALA A 66 -6.44 -15.73 -0.18
C ALA A 66 -7.88 -15.28 0.18
N ALA A 67 -8.54 -14.50 -0.70
CA ALA A 67 -9.86 -13.93 -0.40
C ALA A 67 -10.87 -14.96 0.14
N SER A 68 -10.71 -16.24 -0.24
CA SER A 68 -11.43 -17.40 0.31
C SER A 68 -11.33 -17.56 1.83
N LYS A 69 -10.20 -17.23 2.45
CA LYS A 69 -9.97 -17.28 3.91
C LYS A 69 -10.60 -16.10 4.66
N HIS A 70 -11.06 -15.07 3.95
CA HIS A 70 -11.74 -13.90 4.49
C HIS A 70 -13.19 -13.79 3.99
N ARG A 71 -13.75 -14.87 3.44
CA ARG A 71 -15.11 -14.90 2.87
C ARG A 71 -16.17 -14.40 3.83
N ARG A 72 -16.01 -14.66 5.13
CA ARG A 72 -16.91 -14.16 6.17
C ARG A 72 -17.09 -12.63 6.13
N PHE A 73 -16.03 -11.86 5.89
CA PHE A 73 -16.14 -10.40 5.80
C PHE A 73 -16.92 -9.94 4.56
N HIS A 74 -16.78 -10.67 3.45
CA HIS A 74 -17.54 -10.42 2.22
C HIS A 74 -19.00 -10.86 2.36
N ASP A 75 -19.25 -12.07 2.87
CA ASP A 75 -20.58 -12.67 3.05
C ASP A 75 -21.43 -11.87 4.04
N THR A 76 -20.82 -11.37 5.12
CA THR A 76 -21.51 -10.52 6.12
C THR A 76 -21.59 -9.05 5.70
N LYS A 77 -20.93 -8.66 4.60
CA LYS A 77 -20.70 -7.27 4.21
C LYS A 77 -20.12 -6.41 5.34
N ALA A 78 -19.35 -7.02 6.26
CA ALA A 78 -18.70 -6.30 7.35
C ALA A 78 -17.73 -5.22 6.82
N ILE A 79 -17.12 -5.46 5.66
CA ILE A 79 -16.37 -4.46 4.89
C ILE A 79 -16.87 -4.50 3.45
N THR A 80 -17.26 -3.35 2.91
CA THR A 80 -17.69 -3.23 1.52
C THR A 80 -17.09 -1.99 0.87
N VAL A 81 -16.83 -2.08 -0.44
CA VAL A 81 -16.42 -0.94 -1.26
C VAL A 81 -17.60 -0.55 -2.13
N LEU A 82 -18.06 0.69 -2.05
CA LEU A 82 -19.16 1.17 -2.88
C LEU A 82 -18.72 1.27 -4.35
N GLN A 83 -19.66 1.06 -5.27
CA GLN A 83 -19.41 1.24 -6.70
C GLN A 83 -19.14 2.71 -7.03
N ASP A 84 -19.89 3.61 -6.40
CA ASP A 84 -19.72 5.04 -6.55
C ASP A 84 -18.55 5.57 -5.75
N ARG A 85 -17.83 6.51 -6.35
CA ARG A 85 -16.76 7.27 -5.71
C ARG A 85 -17.34 8.47 -4.96
N ASN A 86 -16.62 8.99 -3.97
CA ASN A 86 -16.99 10.25 -3.36
C ASN A 86 -16.73 11.44 -4.30
N HIS A 87 -17.05 12.66 -3.88
CA HIS A 87 -16.85 13.88 -4.66
C HIS A 87 -15.38 14.21 -4.95
N PHE A 88 -14.43 13.55 -4.29
CA PHE A 88 -12.99 13.62 -4.59
C PHE A 88 -12.52 12.48 -5.51
N GLU A 89 -13.45 11.74 -6.11
CA GLU A 89 -13.20 10.53 -6.90
C GLU A 89 -12.45 9.43 -6.14
N ALA A 90 -12.51 9.45 -4.80
CA ALA A 90 -11.89 8.43 -3.97
C ALA A 90 -12.85 7.25 -3.72
N PRO A 91 -12.33 6.01 -3.61
CA PRO A 91 -13.15 4.86 -3.24
C PRO A 91 -13.73 5.03 -1.84
N VAL A 92 -15.01 4.66 -1.67
CA VAL A 92 -15.70 4.69 -0.38
C VAL A 92 -15.72 3.28 0.21
N ILE A 93 -15.07 3.13 1.37
CA ILE A 93 -15.03 1.88 2.12
C ILE A 93 -15.97 2.01 3.31
N VAL A 94 -16.99 1.16 3.38
CA VAL A 94 -17.94 1.09 4.50
C VAL A 94 -17.56 -0.09 5.37
N VAL A 95 -17.46 0.16 6.68
CA VAL A 95 -17.20 -0.87 7.69
C VAL A 95 -18.41 -0.93 8.62
N LYS A 96 -19.09 -2.07 8.64
CA LYS A 96 -20.21 -2.33 9.54
C LYS A 96 -19.67 -2.91 10.85
N ILE A 97 -19.79 -2.16 11.92
CA ILE A 97 -19.45 -2.60 13.28
C ILE A 97 -20.76 -2.90 13.99
N ASP A 98 -21.14 -4.18 14.03
CA ASP A 98 -22.27 -4.61 14.83
C ASP A 98 -21.79 -4.75 16.28
N TYR A 99 -22.33 -3.94 17.18
CA TYR A 99 -22.10 -4.08 18.62
C TYR A 99 -22.85 -5.33 19.10
N PHE A 100 -22.13 -6.27 19.70
CA PHE A 100 -22.69 -7.46 20.34
C PHE A 100 -23.44 -7.08 21.62
#